data_AF-X1II03-F1
#
_entry.id   AF-X1II03-F1
#
_cell.length_a   1.000
_cell.length_b   1.000
_cell.length_c   1.000
_cell.angle_alpha   90.00
_cell.angle_beta   90.00
_cell.angle_gamma   90.00
#
_symmetry.space_group_name_H-M   'P 1'
#
loop_
_entity.id
_entity.type
_entity.pdbx_description
1 polymer ?
#
loop_
_entity_poly.entity_id
_entity_poly.type
_entity_poly.pdbx_seq_one_letter_code
_entity_poly.pdbx_strand_id
1 'polypeptide(L)'
;TIDILTEYARRWAIEVTFHDSKGYLGFEEPQGWTRRAVERTAPMAMLLYTLIVLWFATDGHRRVQFPQRPWYSQKQSVTFVDMLRTLRREVLENRFLRSTVATAAFEKTLASLIQLVAWAA
;
A
#
# COMPACT_ATOMS: atom_id res chain seq x y z
N THR A 1 -22.57 4.24 26.79
CA THR A 1 -23.06 3.58 25.55
C THR A 1 -22.13 3.80 24.36
N ILE A 2 -21.62 5.02 24.16
CA ILE A 2 -20.69 5.33 23.06
C ILE A 2 -19.39 4.50 23.16
N ASP A 3 -18.84 4.30 24.36
CA ASP A 3 -17.58 3.55 24.55
C ASP A 3 -17.66 2.09 24.08
N ILE A 4 -18.81 1.43 24.32
CA ILE A 4 -19.06 0.05 23.88
C ILE A 4 -19.11 -0.02 22.35
N LEU A 5 -19.73 0.98 21.72
CA LEU A 5 -19.82 1.05 20.26
C LEU A 5 -18.45 1.32 19.62
N THR A 6 -17.63 2.18 20.24
CA THR A 6 -16.25 2.42 19.80
C THR A 6 -15.38 1.18 19.92
N GLU A 7 -15.48 0.45 21.04
CA GLU A 7 -14.72 -0.79 21.23
C GLU A 7 -15.17 -1.88 20.24
N TYR A 8 -16.47 -2.00 19.99
CA TYR A 8 -16.99 -2.91 18.98
C TYR A 8 -16.54 -2.54 17.56
N ALA A 9 -16.47 -1.25 17.24
CA ALA A 9 -15.97 -0.77 15.95
C ALA A 9 -14.46 -1.07 15.74
N ARG A 10 -13.65 -1.09 16.79
CA ARG A 10 -12.22 -1.47 16.69
C ARG A 10 -12.01 -2.89 16.18
N ARG A 11 -12.93 -3.82 16.46
CA ARG A 11 -12.85 -5.20 15.95
C ARG A 11 -12.86 -5.24 14.42
N TRP A 12 -13.69 -4.42 13.79
CA TRP A 12 -13.77 -4.34 12.33
C TRP A 12 -12.48 -3.83 11.69
N ALA A 13 -11.76 -2.94 12.36
CA ALA A 13 -10.45 -2.49 11.87
C ALA A 13 -9.46 -3.65 11.74
N ILE A 14 -9.51 -4.64 12.65
CA ILE A 14 -8.67 -5.84 12.59
C ILE A 14 -9.02 -6.68 11.35
N GLU A 15 -10.30 -6.89 11.07
CA GLU A 15 -10.73 -7.62 9.87
C GLU A 15 -10.28 -6.93 8.57
N VAL A 16 -10.35 -5.58 8.53
CA VAL A 16 -9.82 -4.79 7.41
C VAL A 16 -8.31 -4.97 7.28
N THR A 17 -7.54 -4.99 8.37
CA THR A 17 -6.10 -5.25 8.30
C THR A 17 -5.77 -6.62 7.70
N PHE A 18 -6.54 -7.66 8.06
CA PHE A 18 -6.37 -9.00 7.49
C PHE A 18 -6.78 -9.06 6.02
N HIS A 19 -7.86 -8.38 5.64
CA HIS A 19 -8.31 -8.29 4.26
C HIS A 19 -7.26 -7.59 3.38
N ASP A 20 -6.80 -6.41 3.79
CA ASP A 20 -5.82 -5.62 3.05
C ASP A 20 -4.45 -6.31 2.98
N SER A 21 -4.03 -6.95 4.08
CA SER A 21 -2.81 -7.76 4.10
C SER A 21 -2.92 -8.95 3.15
N LYS A 22 -4.12 -9.49 2.94
CA LYS A 22 -4.33 -10.58 2.01
C LYS A 22 -4.29 -10.13 0.56
N GLY A 23 -5.09 -9.11 0.23
CA GLY A 23 -5.26 -8.65 -1.15
C GLY A 23 -4.04 -7.94 -1.74
N TYR A 24 -3.35 -7.09 -0.97
CA TYR A 24 -2.35 -6.17 -1.53
C TYR A 24 -0.89 -6.53 -1.23
N LEU A 25 -0.66 -7.34 -0.20
CA LEU A 25 0.68 -7.75 0.24
C LEU A 25 1.06 -9.17 -0.22
N GLY A 26 0.21 -9.84 -1.01
CA GLY A 26 0.53 -11.15 -1.61
C GLY A 26 0.45 -12.33 -0.64
N PHE A 27 -0.39 -12.23 0.40
CA PHE A 27 -0.65 -13.34 1.33
C PHE A 27 -1.35 -14.52 0.63
N GLU A 28 -2.10 -14.26 -0.43
CA GLU A 28 -2.92 -15.27 -1.11
C GLU A 28 -2.14 -16.08 -2.15
N GLU A 29 -0.98 -15.57 -2.61
CA GLU A 29 -0.11 -16.27 -3.57
C GLU A 29 1.37 -16.28 -3.15
N PRO A 30 1.72 -16.89 -2.00
CA PRO A 30 3.12 -17.16 -1.72
C PRO A 30 3.65 -18.15 -2.76
N GLN A 31 4.58 -17.71 -3.61
CA GLN A 31 5.29 -18.54 -4.60
C GLN A 31 6.07 -19.72 -3.96
N GLY A 32 6.13 -19.80 -2.63
CA GLY A 32 6.74 -20.90 -1.90
C GLY A 32 5.75 -22.01 -1.59
N TRP A 33 5.93 -23.19 -2.18
CA TRP A 33 5.06 -24.37 -2.03
C TRP A 33 5.26 -25.11 -0.70
N THR A 34 6.01 -24.54 0.25
CA THR A 34 6.36 -25.18 1.51
C THR A 34 5.65 -24.50 2.68
N ARG A 35 5.02 -25.30 3.55
CA ARG A 35 4.29 -24.82 4.76
C ARG A 35 5.10 -23.84 5.63
N ARG A 36 6.40 -24.11 5.81
CA ARG A 36 7.33 -23.23 6.55
C ARG A 36 7.52 -21.84 5.92
N ALA A 37 7.41 -21.72 4.60
CA ALA A 37 7.50 -20.43 3.92
C ALA A 37 6.24 -19.61 4.19
N VAL A 38 5.06 -20.23 4.09
CA VAL A 38 3.77 -19.60 4.38
C VAL A 38 3.69 -19.10 5.83
N GLU A 39 4.13 -19.92 6.79
CA GLU A 39 4.17 -19.58 8.21
C GLU A 39 5.06 -18.36 8.52
N ARG A 40 6.08 -18.08 7.69
CA ARG A 40 6.96 -16.91 7.83
C ARG A 40 6.46 -15.68 7.07
N THR A 41 5.77 -15.88 5.94
CA THR A 41 5.22 -14.78 5.14
C THR A 41 4.06 -14.08 5.86
N ALA A 42 3.24 -14.83 6.59
CA ALA A 42 2.11 -14.27 7.33
C ALA A 42 2.50 -13.18 8.37
N PRO A 43 3.41 -13.42 9.32
CA PRO A 43 3.85 -12.38 10.26
C PRO A 43 4.61 -11.25 9.55
N MET A 44 5.35 -11.56 8.48
CA MET A 44 6.06 -10.54 7.70
C MET A 44 5.09 -9.58 7.00
N ALA A 45 3.99 -10.08 6.44
CA ALA A 45 2.95 -9.26 5.82
C ALA A 45 2.27 -8.34 6.84
N MET A 46 1.97 -8.84 8.05
CA MET A 46 1.39 -8.04 9.14
C MET A 46 2.34 -6.92 9.61
N LEU A 47 3.64 -7.21 9.69
CA LEU A 47 4.66 -6.21 10.02
C LEU A 47 4.76 -5.14 8.92
N LEU A 48 4.77 -5.57 7.65
CA LEU A 48 4.78 -4.67 6.50
C LEU A 48 3.54 -3.76 6.47
N TYR A 49 2.34 -4.32 6.69
CA TYR A 49 1.10 -3.54 6.81
C TYR A 49 1.23 -2.45 7.86
N THR A 50 1.65 -2.83 9.08
CA THR A 50 1.81 -1.90 10.20
C THR A 50 2.82 -0.80 9.88
N LEU A 51 3.95 -1.16 9.27
CA LEU A 51 4.99 -0.21 8.88
C LEU A 51 4.49 0.79 7.83
N ILE A 52 3.73 0.33 6.83
CA ILE A 52 3.13 1.19 5.79
C ILE A 52 2.17 2.19 6.43
N VAL A 53 1.27 1.73 7.31
CA VAL A 53 0.30 2.59 7.99
C VAL A 53 0.99 3.61 8.90
N LEU A 54 2.01 3.18 9.67
CA LEU A 54 2.75 4.06 10.56
C LEU A 54 3.55 5.12 9.79
N TRP A 55 4.20 4.72 8.69
CA TRP A 55 4.88 5.64 7.79
C TRP A 55 3.90 6.65 7.17
N PHE A 56 2.71 6.19 6.77
CA PHE A 56 1.69 7.06 6.21
C PHE A 56 1.15 8.06 7.23
N ALA A 57 0.95 7.63 8.48
CA ALA A 57 0.50 8.48 9.58
C ALA A 57 1.53 9.56 9.98
N THR A 58 2.82 9.33 9.73
CA THR A 58 3.91 10.24 10.13
C THR A 58 4.29 11.24 9.04
N ASP A 59 4.64 10.76 7.84
CA ASP A 59 5.07 11.64 6.72
C ASP A 59 4.27 11.42 5.43
N GLY A 60 3.79 10.19 5.18
CA GLY A 60 3.19 9.83 3.90
C GLY A 60 1.88 10.56 3.57
N HIS A 61 1.11 11.02 4.56
CA HIS A 61 -0.14 11.74 4.32
C HIS A 61 0.04 13.04 3.52
N ARG A 62 1.19 13.71 3.65
CA ARG A 62 1.48 14.96 2.92
C ARG A 62 1.75 14.75 1.43
N ARG A 63 2.06 13.51 1.04
CA ARG A 63 2.51 13.15 -0.32
C ARG A 63 1.49 12.31 -1.09
N VAL A 64 0.33 12.06 -0.48
CA VAL A 64 -0.72 11.25 -1.09
C VAL A 64 -1.23 11.94 -2.36
N GLN A 65 -1.30 11.19 -3.46
CA GLN A 65 -1.90 11.65 -4.70
C GLN A 65 -2.98 10.66 -5.12
N PHE A 66 -4.19 11.18 -5.30
CA PHE A 66 -5.31 10.39 -5.77
C PHE A 66 -5.32 10.35 -7.30
N PRO A 67 -5.44 9.17 -7.92
CA PRO A 67 -5.65 9.09 -9.36
C PRO A 67 -6.97 9.78 -9.70
N GLN A 68 -6.95 10.66 -10.71
CA GLN A 68 -8.18 11.28 -11.20
C GLN A 68 -9.03 10.22 -11.90
N ARG A 69 -10.12 9.81 -11.25
CA ARG A 69 -11.11 8.87 -11.80
C ARG A 69 -12.36 9.69 -12.17
N PRO A 70 -12.68 9.90 -13.46
CA PRO A 70 -13.80 10.73 -13.90
C PRO A 70 -15.15 10.29 -13.33
N TRP A 71 -15.33 8.98 -13.12
CA TRP A 71 -16.54 8.38 -12.56
C TRP A 71 -16.55 8.30 -11.02
N TYR A 72 -15.48 8.72 -10.35
CA TYR A 72 -15.35 8.64 -8.89
C TYR A 72 -14.56 9.84 -8.34
N SER A 73 -15.17 11.02 -8.44
CA SER A 73 -14.58 12.32 -8.10
C SER A 73 -14.61 12.64 -6.60
N GLN A 74 -15.41 11.93 -5.81
CA GLN A 74 -15.68 12.26 -4.40
C GLN A 74 -14.94 11.36 -3.40
N LYS A 75 -13.84 10.70 -3.79
CA LYS A 75 -13.08 9.88 -2.84
C LYS A 75 -12.41 10.78 -1.79
N GLN A 76 -12.98 10.83 -0.59
CA GLN A 76 -12.46 11.63 0.53
C GLN A 76 -11.65 10.80 1.54
N SER A 77 -11.85 9.48 1.56
CA SER A 77 -11.15 8.59 2.49
C SER A 77 -9.91 7.97 1.84
N VAL A 78 -8.77 8.10 2.50
CA VAL A 78 -7.54 7.38 2.15
C VAL A 78 -7.74 5.89 2.40
N THR A 79 -7.47 5.05 1.41
CA THR A 79 -7.46 3.58 1.55
C THR A 79 -6.01 3.08 1.71
N PHE A 80 -5.81 1.90 2.29
CA PHE A 80 -4.49 1.24 2.36
C PHE A 80 -3.78 1.17 0.99
N VAL A 81 -4.54 0.93 -0.07
CA VAL A 81 -4.04 0.95 -1.45
C VAL A 81 -3.39 2.29 -1.82
N ASP A 82 -3.98 3.40 -1.41
CA ASP A 82 -3.45 4.74 -1.66
C ASP A 82 -2.15 4.97 -0.86
N MET A 83 -2.11 4.45 0.38
CA MET A 83 -0.90 4.47 1.22
C MET A 83 0.24 3.67 0.58
N LEU A 84 -0.05 2.45 0.11
CA LEU A 84 0.91 1.57 -0.55
C LEU A 84 1.39 2.16 -1.88
N ARG A 85 0.51 2.77 -2.67
CA ARG A 85 0.87 3.48 -3.90
C ARG A 85 1.81 4.65 -3.63
N THR A 86 1.50 5.44 -2.61
CA THR A 86 2.32 6.58 -2.19
C THR A 86 3.70 6.08 -1.74
N LEU A 87 3.76 5.03 -0.92
CA LEU A 87 5.03 4.44 -0.49
C LEU A 87 5.85 3.91 -1.66
N ARG A 88 5.23 3.16 -2.59
CA ARG A 88 5.91 2.66 -3.78
C ARG A 88 6.50 3.79 -4.60
N ARG A 89 5.76 4.89 -4.78
CA ARG A 89 6.25 6.07 -5.48
C ARG A 89 7.43 6.72 -4.77
N GLU A 90 7.36 6.92 -3.46
CA GLU A 90 8.43 7.55 -2.67
C GLU A 90 9.72 6.71 -2.62
N VAL A 91 9.60 5.39 -2.40
CA VAL A 91 10.75 4.47 -2.44
C VAL A 91 11.41 4.52 -3.80
N LEU A 92 10.60 4.61 -4.84
CA LEU A 92 11.06 4.61 -6.20
C LEU A 92 11.74 5.93 -6.57
N GLU A 93 11.11 7.07 -6.28
CA GLU A 93 11.72 8.40 -6.44
C GLU A 93 13.04 8.50 -5.65
N ASN A 94 13.09 8.05 -4.39
CA ASN A 94 14.31 8.09 -3.58
C ASN A 94 15.39 7.10 -4.06
N ARG A 95 15.01 5.89 -4.52
CA ARG A 95 15.96 4.96 -5.16
C ARG A 95 16.53 5.53 -6.45
N PHE A 96 15.71 6.22 -7.26
CA PHE A 96 16.18 6.84 -8.49
C PHE A 96 17.03 8.05 -8.27
N LEU A 97 16.68 8.95 -7.35
CA LEU A 97 17.52 10.09 -6.98
C LEU A 97 18.91 9.65 -6.49
N ARG A 98 19.05 8.42 -5.97
CA ARG A 98 20.33 7.80 -5.63
C ARG A 98 21.00 7.05 -6.78
N SER A 99 20.25 6.60 -7.79
CA SER A 99 20.76 5.78 -8.91
C SER A 99 20.92 6.54 -10.22
N THR A 100 20.47 7.78 -10.35
CA THR A 100 20.58 8.56 -11.60
C THR A 100 22.00 9.10 -11.81
N VAL A 101 22.88 8.16 -12.15
CA VAL A 101 23.63 8.20 -13.41
C VAL A 101 22.88 7.27 -14.38
N ALA A 102 21.67 7.63 -14.85
CA ALA A 102 21.00 6.98 -16.01
C ALA A 102 19.65 7.64 -16.39
N THR A 103 19.73 8.55 -17.37
CA THR A 103 18.78 8.79 -18.48
C THR A 103 17.26 8.96 -18.25
N ALA A 104 16.82 10.21 -18.48
CA ALA A 104 15.43 10.71 -18.53
C ALA A 104 14.43 9.97 -19.47
N ALA A 105 14.91 9.05 -20.31
CA ALA A 105 14.05 8.23 -21.17
C ALA A 105 13.32 7.11 -20.41
N PHE A 106 13.88 6.65 -19.28
CA PHE A 106 13.32 5.55 -18.49
C PHE A 106 12.26 6.02 -17.47
N GLU A 107 12.34 7.28 -17.03
CA GLU A 107 11.34 7.88 -16.12
C GLU A 107 9.93 7.85 -16.72
N LYS A 108 9.78 8.07 -18.03
CA LYS A 108 8.47 8.07 -18.70
C LYS A 108 7.87 6.67 -18.82
N THR A 109 8.67 5.66 -19.15
CA THR A 109 8.22 4.26 -19.20
C THR A 109 7.87 3.76 -17.81
N LEU A 110 8.62 4.17 -16.80
CA LEU A 110 8.37 3.74 -15.44
C LEU A 110 7.21 4.48 -14.78
N ALA A 111 7.05 5.78 -15.01
CA ALA A 111 5.85 6.53 -14.64
C ALA A 111 4.61 5.89 -15.28
N SER A 112 4.73 5.48 -16.55
CA SER A 112 3.68 4.72 -17.24
C SER A 112 3.41 3.37 -16.59
N LEU A 113 4.43 2.63 -16.13
CA LEU A 113 4.24 1.35 -15.45
C LEU A 113 3.65 1.50 -14.04
N ILE A 114 4.07 2.50 -13.27
CA ILE A 114 3.49 2.82 -11.97
C ILE A 114 2.04 3.24 -12.14
N GLN A 115 1.75 4.07 -13.15
CA GLN A 115 0.38 4.41 -13.49
C GLN A 115 -0.38 3.16 -13.92
N LEU A 116 0.12 2.33 -14.82
CA LEU A 116 -0.55 1.09 -15.24
C LEU A 116 -0.84 0.16 -14.06
N VAL A 117 0.09 0.00 -13.11
CA VAL A 117 -0.13 -0.78 -11.88
C VAL A 117 -1.11 -0.07 -10.93
N ALA A 118 -1.14 1.26 -10.89
CA ALA A 118 -2.12 2.04 -10.13
C ALA A 118 -3.51 2.09 -10.80
N TRP A 119 -3.60 1.82 -12.10
CA TRP A 119 -4.83 1.72 -12.87
C TRP A 119 -5.39 0.29 -12.87
N ALA A 120 -4.53 -0.73 -12.76
CA ALA A 120 -4.90 -2.14 -12.75
C ALA A 120 -5.29 -2.70 -11.35
N ALA A 121 -5.13 -1.91 -10.28
CA ALA A 121 -5.56 -2.23 -8.92
C ALA A 121 -6.70 -1.31 -8.45
#